data_AF-A0A258L9Y3-F1
#
_entry.id   AF-A0A258L9Y3-F1
#
_cell.length_a   1.000
_cell.length_b   1.000
_cell.length_c   1.000
_cell.angle_alpha   90.00
_cell.angle_beta   90.00
_cell.angle_gamma   90.00
#
_symmetry.space_group_name_H-M   'P 1'
#
loop_
_entity.id
_entity.type
_entity.pdbx_description
1 polymer ?
#
loop_
_entity_poly.entity_id
_entity_poly.type
_entity_poly.pdbx_seq_one_letter_code
_entity_poly.pdbx_strand_id
1 'polypeptide(L)' 'ETNQGAVILSGFVETEAQIYMAVKIATETEGVKSVKNSLAIKKQ' A
#
# COMPACT_ATOMS: atom_id res chain seq x y z
N GLU A 1 2.11 -8.33 10.92
CA GLU A 1 2.01 -9.78 10.63
C GLU A 1 2.07 -10.01 9.13
N THR A 2 3.10 -10.69 8.64
CA THR A 2 3.23 -11.08 7.23
C THR A 2 2.76 -12.51 7.07
N ASN A 3 1.45 -12.70 6.85
CA ASN A 3 0.93 -13.98 6.40
C ASN A 3 1.32 -14.13 4.92
N GLN A 4 2.38 -14.90 4.65
CA GLN A 4 2.73 -15.41 3.31
C GLN A 4 3.15 -14.35 2.27
N GLY A 5 3.72 -13.22 2.71
CA GLY A 5 4.18 -12.15 1.80
C GLY A 5 3.05 -11.24 1.29
N ALA A 6 1.87 -11.28 1.92
CA ALA A 6 0.82 -10.30 1.66
C ALA A 6 1.00 -9.07 2.55
N VAL A 7 1.15 -7.89 1.93
CA VAL A 7 1.21 -6.59 2.60
C VAL A 7 -0.12 -5.88 2.42
N ILE A 8 -0.66 -5.32 3.50
CA ILE A 8 -1.90 -4.54 3.47
C ILE A 8 -1.56 -3.09 3.82
N LEU A 9 -1.85 -2.18 2.90
CA LEU A 9 -1.75 -0.75 3.10
C LEU A 9 -3.14 -0.22 3.45
N SER A 10 -3.32 0.27 4.67
CA SER A 10 -4.56 0.89 5.15
C SER A 10 -4.25 2.25 5.76
N GLY A 11 -5.11 3.23 5.48
CA GLY A 11 -4.90 4.60 5.91
C GLY A 11 -5.52 5.62 4.97
N PHE A 12 -5.26 6.89 5.27
CA PHE A 12 -5.76 8.02 4.51
C PHE A 12 -4.60 8.76 3.86
N VAL A 13 -4.73 9.05 2.57
CA VAL A 13 -3.76 9.82 1.80
C VAL A 13 -4.41 11.08 1.25
N GLU A 14 -3.60 12.05 0.84
CA GLU A 14 -4.08 13.30 0.28
C GLU A 14 -4.23 13.22 -1.25
N THR A 15 -3.45 12.35 -1.91
CA THR A 15 -3.40 12.25 -3.37
C THR A 15 -3.22 10.83 -3.88
N GLU A 16 -3.62 10.57 -5.13
CA GLU A 16 -3.39 9.29 -5.82
C GLU A 16 -1.89 8.98 -6.00
N ALA A 17 -1.05 10.01 -6.13
CA ALA A 17 0.40 9.84 -6.25
C ALA A 17 1.00 9.17 -4.99
N GLN A 18 0.51 9.53 -3.81
CA GLN A 18 0.91 8.89 -2.55
C GLN A 18 0.50 7.41 -2.52
N ILE A 19 -0.69 7.07 -3.05
CA ILE A 19 -1.11 5.68 -3.19
C ILE A 19 -0.14 4.90 -4.06
N TYR A 20 0.21 5.44 -5.23
CA TYR A 20 1.10 4.78 -6.17
C TYR A 20 2.50 4.57 -5.58
N MET A 21 3.06 5.58 -4.91
CA MET A 21 4.34 5.44 -4.20
C MET A 21 4.29 4.38 -3.11
N ALA A 22 3.24 4.38 -2.27
CA ALA A 22 3.10 3.40 -1.20
C ALA A 22 3.01 1.96 -1.75
N VAL A 23 2.25 1.75 -2.82
CA VAL A 23 2.16 0.44 -3.50
C VAL A 23 3.51 0.06 -4.12
N LYS A 24 4.18 1.00 -4.80
CA LYS A 24 5.48 0.75 -5.43
C LYS A 24 6.53 0.31 -4.39
N ILE A 25 6.66 1.05 -3.29
CA ILE A 25 7.60 0.72 -2.21
C ILE A 25 7.25 -0.65 -1.60
N ALA A 26 5.97 -0.90 -1.31
CA ALA A 26 5.52 -2.17 -0.76
C ALA A 26 5.80 -3.35 -1.72
N THR A 27 5.68 -3.13 -3.03
CA THR A 27 5.94 -4.19 -4.04
C THR A 27 7.44 -4.39 -4.28
N GLU A 28 8.24 -3.34 -4.17
CA GLU A 28 9.71 -3.42 -4.24
C GLU A 28 10.34 -4.04 -2.99
N THR A 29 9.56 -4.26 -1.93
CA THR A 29 10.08 -4.90 -0.72
C THR A 29 10.28 -6.39 -0.97
N GLU A 30 11.50 -6.87 -0.71
CA GLU A 30 11.88 -8.26 -0.97
C GLU A 30 11.01 -9.25 -0.16
N GLY A 31 10.41 -10.22 -0.85
CA GLY A 31 9.50 -11.20 -0.24
C GLY A 31 8.01 -10.85 -0.28
N VAL A 32 7.63 -9.70 -0.85
CA VAL A 32 6.22 -9.33 -1.05
C VAL A 32 5.65 -10.03 -2.28
N LYS A 33 4.59 -10.80 -2.07
CA LYS A 33 3.84 -11.53 -3.11
C LYS A 33 2.55 -10.84 -3.51
N SER A 34 1.95 -10.07 -2.61
CA SER A 34 0.69 -9.38 -2.87
C SER A 34 0.60 -8.11 -2.04
N VAL A 35 0.20 -7.01 -2.67
CA VAL A 35 -0.07 -5.74 -1.99
C VAL A 35 -1.56 -5.47 -2.08
N LYS A 36 -2.25 -5.51 -0.95
CA LYS A 36 -3.64 -5.06 -0.82
C LYS A 36 -3.64 -3.59 -0.46
N ASN A 37 -4.11 -2.79 -1.39
CA ASN A 37 -4.26 -1.35 -1.21
C ASN A 37 -5.68 -1.03 -0.75
N SER A 38 -5.82 -0.61 0.49
CA SER A 38 -7.05 -0.09 1.09
C SER A 38 -6.87 1.39 1.52
N LEU A 39 -6.00 2.13 0.84
CA LEU A 39 -5.80 3.55 1.08
C LEU A 39 -6.99 4.34 0.52
N ALA A 40 -7.55 5.21 1.35
CA ALA A 40 -8.61 6.13 0.95
C ALA A 40 -8.04 7.53 0.77
N ILE A 41 -8.42 8.21 -0.31
CA ILE A 41 -8.11 9.63 -0.46
C ILE A 41 -9.01 10.40 0.48
N LYS A 42 -8.42 11.08 1.46
CA LYS A 42 -9.14 12.00 2.33
C LYS A 42 -9.44 13.25 1.51
N LYS A 43 -10.56 13.25 0.78
CA LYS A 43 -11.13 14.48 0.25
C LYS A 43 -11.61 15.29 1.45
N GLN A 44 -10.79 16.26 1.83
CA GLN A 44 -11.18 17.28 2.80
C GLN A 44 -12.15 18.27 2.17
#